data_AF-A0A3B7L551-F1
#
_entry.id   AF-A0A3B7L551-F1
#
_cell.length_a   1.000
_cell.length_b   1.000
_cell.length_c   1.000
_cell.angle_alpha   90.00
_cell.angle_beta   90.00
_cell.angle_gamma   90.00
#
_symmetry.space_group_name_H-M   'P 1'
#
loop_
_entity.id
_entity.type
_entity.pdbx_description
1 polymer ?
#
loop_
_entity_poly.entity_id
_entity_poly.type
_entity_poly.pdbx_seq_one_letter_code
_entity_poly.pdbx_strand_id
1 'polypeptide(L)'
;MHKHVEWDDPGADSVMRHFEKDPMGHSAPGPGDILSARYQGAVVRVKVEAYVEGTSIGEVAAIIAVNNGRRLKSHGKLALGDTVRLPDDSRALEPRVGEARDDDEDDDEQR
;
A
#
# COMPACT_ATOMS: atom_id res chain seq x y z
N MET A 1 11.04 15.29 9.59
CA MET A 1 9.90 15.90 8.87
C MET A 1 9.28 14.81 8.03
N HIS A 2 7.97 14.54 8.16
CA HIS A 2 7.29 13.51 7.38
C HIS A 2 6.98 14.02 5.98
N LYS A 3 7.09 13.14 4.99
CA LYS A 3 6.66 13.43 3.63
C LYS A 3 5.15 13.24 3.51
N HIS A 4 4.46 14.23 2.94
CA HIS A 4 3.06 14.08 2.59
C HIS A 4 2.94 13.16 1.37
N VAL A 5 2.08 12.15 1.49
CA VAL A 5 1.82 11.16 0.44
C VAL A 5 0.31 11.05 0.30
N GLU A 6 -0.16 11.14 -0.93
CA GLU A 6 -1.53 10.80 -1.30
C GLU A 6 -1.53 9.33 -1.70
N TRP A 7 -2.05 8.47 -0.82
CA TRP A 7 -2.14 7.03 -1.07
C TRP A 7 -3.31 6.73 -2.00
N ASP A 8 -3.15 5.73 -2.85
CA ASP A 8 -4.25 5.25 -3.68
C ASP A 8 -5.28 4.51 -2.80
N ASP A 9 -6.55 4.53 -3.20
CA ASP A 9 -7.59 3.74 -2.54
C ASP A 9 -7.32 2.24 -2.72
N PRO A 10 -7.21 1.44 -1.63
CA PRO A 10 -6.97 0.01 -1.75
C PRO A 10 -8.17 -0.78 -2.28
N GLY A 11 -9.39 -0.24 -2.22
CA GLY A 11 -10.59 -0.89 -2.75
C GLY A 11 -10.82 -2.30 -2.19
N ALA A 12 -10.84 -3.30 -3.07
CA ALA A 12 -11.00 -4.71 -2.69
C ALA A 12 -9.81 -5.26 -1.88
N ASP A 13 -8.63 -4.67 -2.01
CA ASP A 13 -7.41 -5.08 -1.30
C ASP A 13 -7.28 -4.44 0.09
N SER A 14 -8.29 -3.69 0.55
CA SER A 14 -8.24 -3.02 1.85
C SER A 14 -8.05 -4.01 2.99
N VAL A 15 -7.04 -3.77 3.83
CA VAL A 15 -6.83 -4.55 5.06
C VAL A 15 -8.02 -4.38 6.00
N MET A 16 -8.56 -3.17 6.12
CA MET A 16 -9.72 -2.89 6.97
C MET A 16 -10.94 -3.69 6.52
N ARG A 17 -11.21 -3.70 5.21
CA ARG A 17 -12.31 -4.48 4.63
C ARG A 17 -12.12 -5.99 4.84
N HIS A 18 -10.89 -6.49 4.77
CA HIS A 18 -10.59 -7.90 4.96
C HIS A 18 -10.98 -8.38 6.38
N PHE A 19 -10.72 -7.56 7.39
CA PHE A 19 -10.98 -7.89 8.79
C PHE A 19 -12.32 -7.39 9.34
N GLU A 20 -13.13 -6.68 8.53
CA GLU A 20 -14.41 -6.09 8.97
C GLU A 20 -15.37 -7.10 9.60
N LYS A 21 -15.36 -8.34 9.09
CA LYS A 21 -16.24 -9.44 9.57
C LYS A 21 -15.54 -10.41 10.52
N ASP A 22 -14.27 -10.16 10.83
CA ASP A 22 -13.52 -11.00 11.76
C ASP A 22 -13.85 -10.58 13.21
N PRO A 23 -14.43 -11.47 14.04
CA PRO A 23 -14.73 -11.15 15.43
C PRO A 23 -13.47 -10.90 16.28
N MET A 24 -12.29 -11.35 15.84
CA MET A 24 -11.01 -11.01 16.46
C MET A 24 -10.43 -9.68 15.94
N GLY A 25 -10.99 -9.15 14.84
CA GLY A 25 -10.55 -7.91 14.20
C GLY A 25 -9.12 -7.95 13.70
N HIS A 26 -8.52 -6.77 13.51
CA HIS A 26 -7.09 -6.64 13.24
C HIS A 26 -6.36 -6.08 14.47
N SER A 27 -5.12 -6.51 14.69
CA SER A 27 -4.27 -5.90 15.72
C SER A 27 -3.79 -4.51 15.28
N ALA A 28 -3.59 -3.62 16.25
CA ALA A 28 -2.96 -2.33 16.00
C ALA A 28 -1.47 -2.54 15.61
N PRO A 29 -0.94 -1.82 14.61
CA PRO A 29 0.47 -1.94 14.23
C PRO A 29 1.41 -1.48 15.34
N GLY A 30 2.51 -2.20 15.52
CA GLY A 30 3.59 -1.88 16.43
C GLY A 30 4.89 -1.49 15.71
N PRO A 31 5.86 -0.87 16.42
CA PRO A 31 7.18 -0.57 15.85
C PRO A 31 7.87 -1.84 15.34
N GLY A 32 8.37 -1.80 14.11
CA GLY A 32 9.01 -2.91 13.42
C GLY A 32 8.10 -3.67 12.45
N ASP A 33 6.77 -3.53 12.56
CA ASP A 33 5.83 -4.13 11.61
C ASP A 33 6.03 -3.58 10.20
N ILE A 34 5.78 -4.41 9.20
CA ILE A 34 5.80 -4.01 7.79
C ILE A 34 4.36 -3.97 7.27
N LEU A 35 3.91 -2.77 6.96
CA LEU A 35 2.59 -2.53 6.35
C LEU A 35 2.74 -2.22 4.88
N SER A 36 1.72 -2.53 4.09
CA SER A 36 1.71 -2.26 2.66
C SER A 36 0.58 -1.32 2.27
N ALA A 37 0.82 -0.49 1.26
CA ALA A 37 -0.12 0.46 0.70
C ALA A 37 0.10 0.59 -0.82
N ARG A 38 -0.76 1.35 -1.49
CA ARG A 38 -0.66 1.65 -2.93
C ARG A 38 -0.32 3.13 -3.13
N TYR A 39 0.64 3.39 -4.01
CA TYR A 39 1.01 4.75 -4.39
C TYR A 39 1.31 4.81 -5.89
N GLN A 40 0.47 5.53 -6.63
CA GLN A 40 0.58 5.68 -8.09
C GLN A 40 0.79 4.33 -8.78
N GLY A 41 -0.02 3.32 -8.39
CA GLY A 41 0.02 1.97 -8.95
C GLY A 41 1.20 1.10 -8.52
N ALA A 42 2.08 1.57 -7.64
CA ALA A 42 3.14 0.77 -7.03
C ALA A 42 2.75 0.27 -5.64
N VAL A 43 3.31 -0.86 -5.21
CA VAL A 43 3.22 -1.31 -3.81
C VAL A 43 4.32 -0.63 -3.02
N VAL A 44 3.95 -0.03 -1.89
CA VAL A 44 4.89 0.57 -0.95
C VAL A 44 4.82 -0.18 0.36
N ARG A 45 5.97 -0.65 0.86
CA ARG A 45 6.11 -1.20 2.20
C ARG A 45 6.63 -0.14 3.15
N VAL A 46 5.96 0.05 4.27
CA VAL A 46 6.32 0.98 5.33
C VAL A 46 6.69 0.18 6.56
N LYS A 47 7.91 0.40 7.08
CA LYS A 47 8.33 -0.11 8.37
C LYS A 47 7.87 0.84 9.46
N VAL A 48 6.96 0.38 10.31
CA VAL A 48 6.34 1.19 11.36
C VAL A 48 7.37 1.57 12.41
N GLU A 49 7.37 2.84 12.81
CA GLU A 49 8.14 3.38 13.94
C GLU A 49 7.22 3.82 15.08
N ALA A 50 6.02 4.30 14.75
CA ALA A 50 4.99 4.67 15.71
C ALA A 50 3.60 4.49 15.12
N TYR A 51 2.58 4.36 15.98
CA TYR A 51 1.18 4.30 15.59
C TYR A 51 0.35 5.21 16.50
N VAL A 52 -0.38 6.15 15.89
CA VAL A 52 -1.15 7.18 16.59
C VAL A 52 -2.46 7.37 15.85
N GLU A 53 -3.59 7.24 16.57
CA GLU A 53 -4.94 7.57 16.07
C GLU A 53 -5.27 7.00 14.68
N GLY A 54 -5.09 5.70 14.46
CA GLY A 54 -5.41 5.09 13.15
C GLY A 54 -4.40 5.39 12.05
N THR A 55 -3.23 5.94 12.39
CA THR A 55 -2.17 6.27 11.43
C THR A 55 -0.83 5.71 11.89
N SER A 56 -0.21 4.89 11.05
CA SER A 56 1.17 4.46 11.21
C SER A 56 2.13 5.52 10.68
N ILE A 57 3.19 5.80 11.43
CA ILE A 57 4.31 6.63 11.02
C ILE A 57 5.50 5.70 10.85
N GLY A 58 6.17 5.77 9.71
CA GLY A 58 7.27 4.84 9.43
C GLY A 58 8.08 5.17 8.19
N GLU A 59 9.16 4.42 8.01
CA GLU A 59 10.09 4.56 6.90
C GLU A 59 9.64 3.72 5.69
N VAL A 60 9.75 4.27 4.48
CA VAL A 60 9.55 3.52 3.24
C VAL A 60 10.68 2.50 3.08
N ALA A 61 10.36 1.23 3.33
CA ALA A 61 11.29 0.12 3.31
C ALA A 61 11.39 -0.56 1.92
N ALA A 62 10.33 -0.48 1.11
CA ALA A 62 10.35 -0.94 -0.28
C ALA A 62 9.34 -0.19 -1.15
N ILE A 63 9.68 -0.03 -2.42
CA ILE A 63 8.77 0.38 -3.49
C ILE A 63 8.86 -0.70 -4.57
N ILE A 64 7.73 -1.26 -4.99
CA ILE A 64 7.67 -2.42 -5.88
C ILE A 64 6.71 -2.11 -7.03
N ALA A 65 7.21 -2.18 -8.26
CA ALA A 65 6.37 -2.04 -9.45
C ALA A 65 5.46 -3.28 -9.59
N VAL A 66 4.14 -3.08 -9.64
CA VAL A 66 3.16 -4.18 -9.67
C VAL A 66 3.30 -5.02 -10.95
N ASN A 67 3.57 -4.38 -12.08
CA ASN A 67 3.63 -5.03 -13.39
C ASN A 67 4.72 -6.10 -13.55
N ASN A 68 5.81 -6.03 -12.77
CA ASN A 68 6.94 -6.95 -12.93
C ASN A 68 7.65 -7.31 -11.61
N GLY A 69 7.14 -6.86 -10.46
CA GLY A 69 7.72 -7.10 -9.15
C GLY A 69 9.08 -6.42 -8.91
N ARG A 70 9.53 -5.53 -9.81
CA ARG A 70 10.85 -4.88 -9.68
C ARG A 70 10.85 -3.92 -8.50
N ARG A 71 11.87 -4.05 -7.65
CA ARG A 71 12.16 -3.07 -6.59
C ARG A 71 12.71 -1.77 -7.18
N LEU A 72 12.11 -0.66 -6.78
CA LEU A 72 12.47 0.69 -7.20
C LEU A 72 13.18 1.42 -6.04
N LYS A 73 14.13 2.30 -6.38
CA LYS A 73 14.74 3.22 -5.39
C LYS A 73 13.85 4.43 -5.09
N SER A 74 13.04 4.82 -6.07
CA SER A 74 12.06 5.88 -6.00
C SER A 74 10.94 5.65 -7.02
N HIS A 75 9.77 6.23 -6.77
CA HIS A 75 8.62 6.27 -7.68
C HIS A 75 7.83 7.55 -7.41
N GLY A 76 7.45 8.29 -8.44
CA GLY A 76 6.84 9.60 -8.30
C GLY A 76 7.68 10.52 -7.39
N LYS A 77 7.06 11.05 -6.33
CA LYS A 77 7.77 11.86 -5.34
C LYS A 77 8.40 11.02 -4.23
N LEU A 78 8.09 9.73 -4.09
CA LEU A 78 8.50 8.89 -2.96
C LEU A 78 9.84 8.19 -3.23
N ALA A 79 10.67 8.05 -2.20
CA ALA A 79 11.93 7.32 -2.23
C ALA A 79 12.06 6.36 -1.03
N LEU A 80 12.91 5.34 -1.19
CA LEU A 80 13.33 4.52 -0.05
C LEU A 80 13.94 5.39 1.04
N GLY A 81 13.59 5.13 2.30
CA GLY A 81 14.06 5.90 3.45
C GLY A 81 13.20 7.12 3.81
N ASP A 82 12.22 7.50 2.99
CA ASP A 82 11.31 8.59 3.34
C ASP A 82 10.46 8.19 4.56
N THR A 83 10.38 9.05 5.57
CA THR A 83 9.41 8.88 6.66
C THR A 83 8.03 9.39 6.22
N VAL A 84 7.01 8.55 6.32
CA VAL A 84 5.65 8.82 5.83
C VAL A 84 4.61 8.57 6.91
N ARG A 85 3.39 9.07 6.67
CA ARG A 85 2.19 8.73 7.43
C ARG A 85 1.31 7.83 6.58
N LEU A 86 0.91 6.68 7.12
CA LEU A 86 0.05 5.70 6.48
C LEU A 86 -1.23 5.51 7.31
N PRO A 87 -2.36 6.09 6.89
CA PRO A 87 -3.66 5.84 7.51
C PRO A 87 -4.10 4.39 7.36
N ASP A 88 -4.87 3.91 8.33
CA ASP A 88 -5.38 2.54 8.36
C ASP A 88 -6.23 2.19 7.12
N ASP A 89 -7.04 3.14 6.64
CA ASP A 89 -7.92 2.99 5.48
C ASP A 89 -7.14 2.91 4.16
N SER A 90 -5.88 3.36 4.13
CA SER A 90 -5.01 3.28 2.95
C SER A 90 -4.18 1.99 2.92
N ARG A 91 -4.27 1.13 3.95
CA ARG A 91 -3.53 -0.14 4.00
C ARG A 91 -4.09 -1.13 3.00
N ALA A 92 -3.20 -1.71 2.21
CA ALA A 92 -3.52 -2.65 1.15
C ALA A 92 -2.81 -3.99 1.38
N LEU A 93 -3.53 -5.09 1.15
CA LEU A 93 -2.92 -6.41 0.96
C LEU A 93 -1.99 -6.38 -0.25
N GLU A 94 -0.94 -7.19 -0.23
CA GLU A 94 -0.04 -7.29 -1.38
C GLU A 94 -0.65 -8.14 -2.49
N PRO A 95 -0.49 -7.73 -3.77
CA PRO A 95 -0.96 -8.54 -4.88
C PRO A 95 -0.11 -9.81 -4.95
N ARG A 96 -0.73 -10.92 -5.34
CA ARG A 96 0.02 -12.16 -5.59
C ARG A 96 0.86 -11.94 -6.85
N VAL A 97 2.15 -12.24 -6.77
CA VAL A 97 3.07 -12.12 -7.91
C VAL A 97 2.54 -13.00 -9.06
N GLY A 98 2.04 -12.37 -10.13
CA GLY A 98 1.44 -13.04 -11.29
C GLY A 98 0.00 -12.63 -11.60
N GLU A 99 -0.73 -12.01 -10.67
CA GLU A 99 -2.01 -11.36 -10.95
C GLU A 99 -1.74 -9.90 -11.32
N ALA A 100 -1.29 -9.67 -12.57
CA ALA A 100 -1.56 -8.39 -13.18
C ALA A 100 -3.09 -8.24 -13.20
N ARG A 101 -3.62 -7.13 -12.68
CA ARG A 101 -5.04 -6.82 -12.87
C ARG A 101 -5.23 -6.65 -14.38
N ASP A 102 -5.93 -7.58 -15.00
CA ASP A 102 -6.46 -7.44 -16.35
C ASP A 102 -7.57 -6.37 -16.30
N ASP A 103 -7.17 -5.10 -16.14
CA ASP A 103 -8.04 -3.94 -16.36
C ASP A 103 -7.59 -3.26 -17.67
N ASP A 104 -7.79 -3.98 -18.78
CA ASP A 104 -7.87 -3.42 -20.13
C ASP A 104 -9.23 -3.85 -20.72
N GLU A 105 -10.33 -3.40 -20.11
CA GLU A 105 -11.60 -3.25 -20.83
C GLU A 105 -11.58 -1.87 -21.50
N ASP A 106 -10.85 -1.78 -22.61
CA ASP A 106 -11.12 -0.78 -23.65
C ASP A 106 -12.01 -1.44 -24.72
N ASP A 107 -13.22 -0.91 -24.77
CA ASP A 107 -14.27 -1.08 -25.78
C ASP A 107 -13.73 -0.67 -27.16
N ASP A 108 -13.77 -1.56 -28.16
CA ASP A 108 -13.76 -1.14 -29.57
C ASP A 108 -14.45 -2.18 -30.49
N GLU A 109 -15.64 -1.77 -30.88
CA GLU A 109 -16.44 -2.14 -32.04
C GLU A 109 -15.62 -2.60 -33.26
N GLN A 110 -15.97 -3.78 -33.82
CA GLN A 110 -16.09 -4.11 -35.28
C GLN A 110 -15.91 -5.62 -35.54
N ARG A 111 -17.01 -6.35 -35.79
CA ARG A 111 -17.36 -6.90 -37.11
C ARG A 111 -18.69 -7.67 -37.12
#